data_AF-A0A6N6JUA1-F1
#
_entry.id   AF-A0A6N6JUA1-F1
#
_cell.length_a   1.000
_cell.length_b   1.000
_cell.length_c   1.000
_cell.angle_alpha   90.00
_cell.angle_beta   90.00
_cell.angle_gamma   90.00
#
_symmetry.space_group_name_H-M   'P 1'
#
loop_
_entity.id
_entity.type
_entity.pdbx_description
1 polymer ?
#
loop_
_entity_poly.entity_id
_entity_poly.type
_entity_poly.pdbx_seq_one_letter_code
_entity_poly.pdbx_strand_id
1 'polypeptide(L)'
;MTRLLAALLVLGLALSFSWAQERPTFGRGVVNLPFEVVTVDGKTGWKVTGRGTVSLDDLVGGLANATGLRVSFSANAMEARRTTLSYIAPDAGMTLSNAELAGYTGELLGGQGLTLVGFTTGSAKVARIEEAASHAIMVGEAELGAMHASEWVTFSASFVHLSPRAASNALSLYRGADMTIVGHESGAVLTGRAERVRTAMRLLREMDKPAAASQMVRAYDLPEGVKAESARALLGSLFPGDVTEVQNIETRVTVTTRQQPRVTSYGSLTGNRLIVAASPQDHTLVAQALASMK
;
A
#
# COMPACT_ATOMS: atom_id res chain seq x y z
N MET A 1 46.75 -23.47 -28.47
CA MET A 1 47.84 -22.88 -27.69
C MET A 1 47.98 -21.43 -28.14
N THR A 2 47.20 -20.53 -27.55
CA THR A 2 47.56 -19.71 -26.36
C THR A 2 48.53 -18.58 -26.71
N ARG A 3 48.10 -17.37 -26.29
CA ARG A 3 48.85 -16.11 -26.12
C ARG A 3 48.81 -15.19 -27.34
N LEU A 4 48.38 -13.93 -27.28
CA LEU A 4 47.97 -13.03 -26.20
C LEU A 4 47.26 -11.86 -26.95
N LEU A 5 46.01 -11.46 -26.66
CA LEU A 5 45.65 -10.59 -25.52
C LEU A 5 46.60 -9.39 -25.38
N ALA A 6 46.42 -8.31 -26.15
CA ALA A 6 46.96 -6.98 -25.79
C ALA A 6 46.50 -5.77 -26.62
N ALA A 7 45.93 -5.89 -27.83
CA ALA A 7 45.86 -4.73 -28.74
C ALA A 7 44.48 -4.30 -29.25
N LEU A 8 43.39 -4.84 -28.69
CA LEU A 8 42.01 -4.39 -29.01
C LEU A 8 41.28 -3.84 -27.78
N LEU A 9 42.04 -3.26 -26.85
CA LEU A 9 41.56 -2.63 -25.62
C LEU A 9 41.52 -1.09 -25.72
N VAL A 10 41.62 -0.54 -26.93
CA VAL A 10 41.67 0.92 -27.15
C VAL A 10 40.48 1.47 -27.97
N LEU A 11 39.60 0.61 -28.52
CA LEU A 11 38.43 1.07 -29.29
C LEU A 11 37.06 0.85 -28.62
N GLY A 12 37.02 0.30 -27.40
CA GLY A 12 35.78 0.08 -26.64
C GLY A 12 35.58 1.03 -25.46
N LEU A 13 36.38 2.09 -25.35
CA LEU A 13 36.45 2.96 -24.17
C LEU A 13 35.77 4.34 -24.36
N ALA A 14 34.91 4.47 -25.37
CA ALA A 14 34.31 5.76 -25.76
C ALA A 14 32.78 5.83 -25.74
N LEU A 15 32.04 4.83 -25.22
CA LEU A 15 30.57 4.87 -25.20
C LEU A 15 29.91 4.42 -23.88
N SER A 16 30.67 4.31 -22.79
CA SER A 16 30.10 4.41 -21.44
C SER A 16 30.03 5.88 -21.00
N PHE A 17 29.30 6.68 -21.77
CA PHE A 17 28.62 7.86 -21.23
C PHE A 17 27.55 7.33 -20.28
N SER A 18 27.99 6.98 -19.07
CA SER A 18 27.12 6.97 -17.92
C SER A 18 26.56 8.39 -17.81
N TRP A 19 25.33 8.57 -18.29
CA TRP A 19 24.49 9.70 -17.93
C TRP A 19 24.14 9.57 -16.43
N ALA A 20 25.16 9.65 -15.58
CA ALA A 20 25.02 10.20 -14.26
C ALA A 20 24.86 11.71 -14.46
N GLN A 21 23.70 12.13 -14.96
CA GLN A 21 23.23 13.48 -14.70
C GLN A 21 23.10 13.55 -13.18
N GLU A 22 24.08 14.17 -12.53
CA GLU A 22 23.93 14.69 -11.18
C GLU A 22 22.67 15.56 -11.18
N ARG A 23 21.56 14.96 -10.73
CA ARG A 23 20.29 15.65 -10.58
C ARG A 23 20.50 16.69 -9.48
N PRO A 24 19.99 17.92 -9.64
CA PRO A 24 20.13 18.93 -8.61
C PRO A 24 19.54 18.40 -7.31
N THR A 25 20.41 18.17 -6.33
CA THR A 25 20.02 17.90 -4.95
C THR A 25 19.66 19.25 -4.34
N PHE A 26 18.40 19.40 -3.94
CA PHE A 26 17.96 20.61 -3.22
C PHE A 26 18.66 20.61 -1.87
N GLY A 27 19.52 21.61 -1.65
CA GLY A 27 20.38 21.65 -0.47
C GLY A 27 20.57 23.03 0.15
N ARG A 28 20.65 24.13 -0.61
CA ARG A 28 20.92 25.47 -0.06
C ARG A 28 20.48 26.60 -1.02
N GLY A 29 19.20 26.99 -0.98
CA GLY A 29 18.67 28.17 -1.69
C GLY A 29 17.57 28.85 -0.88
N VAL A 30 17.31 30.13 -1.16
CA VAL A 30 16.18 30.86 -0.56
C VAL A 30 14.89 30.25 -1.14
N VAL A 31 14.10 29.63 -0.27
CA VAL A 31 12.83 28.98 -0.63
C VAL A 31 11.70 29.96 -0.34
N ASN A 32 10.88 30.27 -1.34
CA ASN A 32 9.72 31.15 -1.18
C ASN A 32 8.48 30.30 -0.85
N LEU A 33 8.45 29.74 0.35
CA LEU A 33 7.27 29.02 0.86
C LEU A 33 6.18 30.03 1.26
N PRO A 34 4.92 29.84 0.82
CA PRO A 34 3.79 30.65 1.28
C PRO A 34 3.29 30.23 2.68
N PHE A 35 3.99 29.31 3.35
CA PHE A 35 3.66 28.80 4.67
C PHE A 35 4.49 29.49 5.75
N GLU A 36 3.89 29.72 6.91
CA GLU A 36 4.62 30.21 8.07
C GLU A 36 5.52 29.09 8.60
N VAL A 37 6.83 29.32 8.64
CA VAL A 37 7.78 28.35 9.21
C VAL A 37 7.75 28.49 10.73
N VAL A 38 7.42 27.40 11.42
CA VAL A 38 7.26 27.35 12.87
C VAL A 38 8.16 26.29 13.49
N THR A 39 8.35 26.34 14.81
CA THR A 39 9.02 25.28 15.56
C THR A 39 8.00 24.42 16.30
N VAL A 40 8.02 23.11 16.06
CA VAL A 40 7.18 22.11 16.71
C VAL A 40 8.10 21.02 17.26
N ASP A 41 8.03 20.76 18.56
CA ASP A 41 8.89 19.79 19.26
C ASP A 41 10.39 19.97 19.00
N GLY A 42 10.84 21.22 18.94
CA GLY A 42 12.23 21.59 18.68
C GLY A 42 12.69 21.35 17.23
N LYS A 43 11.79 21.01 16.32
CA LYS A 43 12.06 20.82 14.88
C LYS A 43 11.28 21.79 14.02
N THR A 44 11.73 21.99 12.79
CA THR A 44 11.03 22.81 11.79
C THR A 44 9.70 22.15 11.41
N GLY A 45 8.62 22.91 11.53
CA GLY A 45 7.28 22.60 11.05
C GLY A 45 6.72 23.74 10.20
N TRP A 46 5.53 23.54 9.63
CA TRP A 46 4.83 24.55 8.83
C TRP A 46 3.46 24.84 9.40
N LYS A 47 3.06 26.11 9.38
CA LYS A 47 1.67 26.50 9.60
C LYS A 47 1.10 27.00 8.27
N VAL A 48 0.14 26.24 7.77
CA VAL A 48 -0.54 26.50 6.49
C VAL A 48 -1.89 27.14 6.79
N THR A 49 -2.20 28.25 6.14
CA THR A 49 -3.45 29.00 6.33
C THR A 49 -4.10 29.32 4.99
N GLY A 50 -5.44 29.34 4.98
CA GLY A 50 -6.22 29.77 3.82
C GLY A 50 -5.99 28.94 2.56
N ARG A 51 -6.10 29.59 1.40
CA ARG A 51 -6.02 28.94 0.08
C ARG A 51 -5.00 29.67 -0.78
N GLY A 52 -4.25 28.93 -1.58
CA GLY A 52 -3.24 29.53 -2.44
C GLY A 52 -2.56 28.51 -3.34
N THR A 53 -1.44 28.94 -3.92
CA THR A 53 -0.58 28.10 -4.73
C THR A 53 0.86 28.15 -4.23
N VAL A 54 1.59 27.07 -4.43
CA VAL A 54 3.03 26.96 -4.12
C VAL A 54 3.74 26.36 -5.33
N SER A 55 4.92 26.85 -5.66
CA SER A 55 5.72 26.20 -6.73
C SER A 55 6.21 24.84 -6.24
N LEU A 56 6.27 23.85 -7.14
CA LEU A 56 6.77 22.52 -6.78
C LEU A 56 8.22 22.58 -6.25
N ASP A 57 9.06 23.44 -6.84
CA ASP A 57 10.43 23.67 -6.38
C ASP A 57 10.49 24.25 -4.97
N ASP A 58 9.64 25.23 -4.64
CA ASP A 58 9.60 25.82 -3.31
C ASP A 58 9.08 24.84 -2.28
N LEU A 59 8.04 24.05 -2.62
CA LEU A 59 7.51 23.03 -1.72
C LEU A 59 8.58 21.98 -1.38
N VAL A 60 9.27 21.47 -2.41
CA VAL A 60 10.29 20.42 -2.27
C VAL A 60 11.56 20.95 -1.58
N GLY A 61 12.01 22.15 -1.94
CA GLY A 61 13.13 22.80 -1.27
C GLY A 61 12.82 23.10 0.19
N GLY A 62 11.58 23.53 0.47
CA GLY A 62 11.05 23.70 1.81
C GLY A 62 11.09 22.42 2.62
N LEU A 63 10.60 21.32 2.04
CA LEU A 63 10.61 19.99 2.67
C LEU A 63 12.05 19.58 3.00
N ALA A 64 12.95 19.68 2.03
CA ALA A 64 14.37 19.33 2.19
C ALA A 64 15.01 20.13 3.33
N ASN A 65 14.77 21.45 3.39
CA ASN A 65 15.28 22.32 4.44
C ASN A 65 14.72 21.98 5.82
N ALA A 66 13.42 21.66 5.91
CA ALA A 66 12.78 21.37 7.19
C ALA A 66 13.19 19.99 7.74
N THR A 67 13.30 18.98 6.88
CA THR A 67 13.48 17.57 7.27
C THR A 67 14.91 17.06 7.13
N GLY A 68 15.77 17.78 6.41
CA GLY A 68 17.11 17.32 6.03
C GLY A 68 17.12 16.26 4.92
N LEU A 69 15.96 15.96 4.31
CA LEU A 69 15.85 14.99 3.22
C LEU A 69 16.60 15.47 1.98
N ARG A 70 17.31 14.56 1.32
CA ARG A 70 17.77 14.79 -0.06
C ARG A 70 16.63 14.50 -1.00
N VAL A 71 16.11 15.53 -1.66
CA VAL A 71 15.02 15.35 -2.63
C VAL A 71 15.55 15.44 -4.05
N SER A 72 15.14 14.49 -4.89
CA SER A 72 15.45 14.42 -6.32
C SER A 72 14.17 14.21 -7.14
N PHE A 73 14.24 14.44 -8.45
CA PHE A 73 13.14 14.18 -9.37
C PHE A 73 13.43 12.94 -10.21
N SER A 74 12.43 12.15 -10.58
CA SER A 74 12.53 11.16 -11.66
C SER A 74 12.69 11.86 -13.01
N ALA A 75 13.12 11.13 -14.04
CA ALA A 75 13.24 11.72 -15.39
C ALA A 75 11.89 12.25 -15.90
N ASN A 76 10.81 11.49 -15.66
CA ASN A 76 9.45 11.84 -16.13
C ASN A 76 8.77 12.93 -15.27
N ALA A 77 9.24 13.15 -14.04
CA ALA A 77 8.77 14.23 -13.18
C ALA A 77 9.54 15.55 -13.37
N MET A 78 10.71 15.52 -14.04
CA MET A 78 11.51 16.74 -14.29
C MET A 78 10.73 17.81 -15.05
N GLU A 79 9.87 17.42 -15.99
CA GLU A 79 9.03 18.35 -16.74
C GLU A 79 7.99 19.04 -15.85
N ALA A 80 7.49 18.33 -14.84
CA ALA A 80 6.51 18.86 -13.89
C ALA A 80 7.14 19.79 -12.85
N ARG A 81 8.47 19.94 -12.81
CA ARG A 81 9.19 20.77 -11.84
C ARG A 81 8.71 22.23 -11.80
N ARG A 82 8.27 22.78 -12.93
CA ARG A 82 7.77 24.16 -13.03
C ARG A 82 6.28 24.31 -12.71
N THR A 83 5.63 23.24 -12.27
CA THR A 83 4.20 23.28 -11.91
C THR A 83 3.99 24.02 -10.60
N THR A 84 2.79 24.56 -10.46
CA THR A 84 2.28 25.10 -9.20
C THR A 84 1.22 24.16 -8.65
N LEU A 85 1.27 23.95 -7.34
CA LEU A 85 0.36 23.09 -6.60
C LEU A 85 -0.62 23.98 -5.85
N SER A 86 -1.90 23.66 -5.95
CA SER A 86 -2.93 24.34 -5.16
C SER A 86 -3.02 23.72 -3.77
N TYR A 87 -3.13 24.54 -2.73
CA TYR A 87 -3.36 24.08 -1.36
C TYR A 87 -4.59 24.77 -0.76
N ILE A 88 -5.23 24.07 0.18
CA ILE A 88 -6.38 24.54 0.93
C ILE A 88 -6.16 24.13 2.38
N ALA A 89 -6.28 25.08 3.30
CA ALA A 89 -6.22 24.89 4.74
C ALA A 89 -7.30 25.75 5.42
N PRO A 90 -7.71 25.43 6.66
CA PRO A 90 -8.59 26.30 7.45
C PRO A 90 -7.99 27.70 7.63
N ASP A 91 -8.83 28.73 7.71
CA ASP A 91 -8.37 30.11 7.95
C ASP A 91 -7.69 30.26 9.32
N ALA A 92 -8.12 29.47 10.31
CA ALA A 92 -7.46 29.37 11.63
C ALA A 92 -6.04 28.78 11.56
N GLY A 93 -5.70 28.13 10.45
CA GLY A 93 -4.42 27.48 10.21
C GLY A 93 -4.37 26.02 10.66
N MET A 94 -3.55 25.25 9.95
CA MET A 94 -3.16 23.89 10.30
C MET A 94 -1.66 23.87 10.52
N THR A 95 -1.23 23.46 11.72
CA THR A 95 0.19 23.29 12.04
C THR A 95 0.60 21.85 11.78
N LEU A 96 1.63 21.69 10.95
CA LEU A 96 2.24 20.42 10.58
C LEU A 96 3.61 20.31 11.26
N SER A 97 3.80 19.26 12.04
CA SER A 97 5.09 18.88 12.61
C SER A 97 6.05 18.39 11.53
N ASN A 98 7.33 18.30 11.86
CA ASN A 98 8.37 17.80 10.97
C ASN A 98 8.06 16.42 10.36
N ALA A 99 7.44 15.54 11.15
CA ALA A 99 7.09 14.18 10.75
C ALA A 99 5.93 14.15 9.72
N GLU A 100 5.09 15.19 9.70
CA GLU A 100 3.89 15.26 8.84
C GLU A 100 4.18 15.94 7.50
N LEU A 101 5.30 16.67 7.38
CA LEU A 101 5.63 17.46 6.18
C LEU A 101 5.74 16.62 4.91
N ALA A 102 6.30 15.41 5.00
CA ALA A 102 6.44 14.52 3.85
C ALA A 102 5.07 13.96 3.42
N GLY A 103 4.20 13.63 4.38
CA GLY A 103 2.83 13.22 4.12
C GLY A 103 2.04 14.32 3.41
N TYR A 104 2.04 15.52 3.97
CA TYR A 104 1.38 16.69 3.39
C TYR A 104 1.92 17.06 1.99
N THR A 105 3.24 17.03 1.81
CA THR A 105 3.86 17.25 0.49
C THR A 105 3.37 16.20 -0.51
N GLY A 106 3.29 14.92 -0.10
CA GLY A 106 2.75 13.85 -0.92
C GLY A 106 1.29 14.05 -1.33
N GLU A 107 0.46 14.64 -0.46
CA GLU A 107 -0.94 14.99 -0.78
C GLU A 107 -1.04 16.08 -1.84
N LEU A 108 -0.28 17.16 -1.71
CA LEU A 108 -0.25 18.24 -2.69
C LEU A 108 0.24 17.75 -4.07
N LEU A 109 1.25 16.88 -4.09
CA LEU A 109 1.75 16.23 -5.30
C LEU A 109 0.67 15.36 -5.98
N GLY A 110 -0.12 14.63 -5.19
CA GLY A 110 -1.18 13.76 -5.70
C GLY A 110 -2.19 14.50 -6.58
N GLY A 111 -2.48 15.77 -6.27
CA GLY A 111 -3.35 16.62 -7.08
C GLY A 111 -2.88 16.89 -8.52
N GLN A 112 -1.62 16.56 -8.85
CA GLN A 112 -1.03 16.72 -10.19
C GLN A 112 -0.53 15.38 -10.79
N GLY A 113 -0.96 14.24 -10.23
CA GLY A 113 -0.47 12.92 -10.66
C GLY A 113 1.01 12.69 -10.33
N LEU A 114 1.54 13.39 -9.34
CA LEU A 114 2.88 13.19 -8.80
C LEU A 114 2.79 12.50 -7.44
N THR A 115 3.92 11.96 -6.97
CA THR A 115 4.04 11.39 -5.63
C THR A 115 5.46 11.57 -5.11
N LEU A 116 5.59 11.52 -3.78
CA LEU A 116 6.86 11.44 -3.09
C LEU A 116 7.11 9.97 -2.72
N VAL A 117 8.31 9.46 -3.01
CA VAL A 117 8.71 8.08 -2.73
C VAL A 117 10.06 8.07 -2.01
N GLY A 118 10.23 7.15 -1.06
CA GLY A 118 11.50 6.88 -0.39
C GLY A 118 11.87 7.86 0.72
N PHE A 119 10.94 8.73 1.13
CA PHE A 119 11.20 9.79 2.11
C PHE A 119 11.52 9.25 3.51
N THR A 120 11.19 7.99 3.82
CA THR A 120 11.60 7.35 5.08
C THR A 120 13.07 6.92 5.12
N THR A 121 13.78 6.92 3.98
CA THR A 121 15.20 6.46 3.89
C THR A 121 16.21 7.62 3.89
N GLY A 122 15.78 8.84 4.17
CA GLY A 122 16.64 10.03 4.11
C GLY A 122 16.86 10.59 2.70
N SER A 123 16.44 9.87 1.66
CA SER A 123 16.51 10.30 0.26
C SER A 123 15.16 10.12 -0.44
N ALA A 124 14.46 11.22 -0.67
CA ALA A 124 13.17 11.21 -1.33
C ALA A 124 13.30 11.44 -2.84
N LYS A 125 12.33 10.91 -3.59
CA LYS A 125 12.19 11.11 -5.02
C LYS A 125 10.78 11.56 -5.34
N VAL A 126 10.66 12.70 -6.03
CA VAL A 126 9.43 13.13 -6.68
C VAL A 126 9.32 12.38 -8.01
N ALA A 127 8.22 11.66 -8.19
CA ALA A 127 7.97 10.83 -9.35
C ALA A 127 6.54 11.01 -9.84
N ARG A 128 6.27 10.63 -11.08
CA ARG A 128 4.90 10.43 -11.55
C ARG A 128 4.28 9.24 -10.82
N ILE A 129 2.96 9.23 -10.65
CA ILE A 129 2.29 8.16 -9.90
C ILE A 129 2.43 6.79 -10.58
N GLU A 130 2.42 6.77 -11.92
CA GLU A 130 2.57 5.57 -12.74
C GLU A 130 3.94 4.89 -12.62
N GLU A 131 4.98 5.62 -12.21
CA GLU A 131 6.33 5.06 -12.02
C GLU A 131 6.70 4.88 -10.53
N ALA A 132 5.79 5.20 -9.61
CA ALA A 132 6.04 5.14 -8.17
C ALA A 132 6.45 3.75 -7.71
N ALA A 133 5.81 2.71 -8.26
CA ALA A 133 6.15 1.32 -8.00
C ALA A 133 7.61 0.97 -8.32
N SER A 134 8.20 1.59 -9.35
CA SER A 134 9.61 1.41 -9.76
C SER A 134 10.61 2.04 -8.78
N HIS A 135 10.12 2.84 -7.84
CA HIS A 135 10.94 3.51 -6.82
C HIS A 135 10.59 3.09 -5.40
N ALA A 136 9.60 2.21 -5.23
CA ALA A 136 9.16 1.73 -3.93
C ALA A 136 10.27 0.95 -3.21
N ILE A 137 10.34 1.13 -1.89
CA ILE A 137 11.33 0.47 -1.06
C ILE A 137 10.87 -0.95 -0.74
N MET A 138 11.75 -1.95 -0.91
CA MET A 138 11.47 -3.29 -0.42
C MET A 138 11.56 -3.31 1.10
N VAL A 139 10.52 -3.80 1.78
CA VAL A 139 10.44 -3.84 3.23
C VAL A 139 10.07 -5.22 3.75
N GLY A 140 10.60 -5.57 4.92
CA GLY A 140 10.13 -6.69 5.72
C GLY A 140 8.87 -6.37 6.52
N GLU A 141 8.36 -7.35 7.27
CA GLU A 141 7.12 -7.19 8.02
C GLU A 141 7.21 -6.15 9.13
N ALA A 142 8.28 -6.21 9.93
CA ALA A 142 8.51 -5.27 11.02
C ALA A 142 8.65 -3.84 10.50
N GLU A 143 9.39 -3.67 9.40
CA GLU A 143 9.59 -2.38 8.73
C GLU A 143 8.27 -1.84 8.18
N LEU A 144 7.48 -2.69 7.52
CA LEU A 144 6.17 -2.32 7.00
C LEU A 144 5.25 -1.81 8.11
N GLY A 145 5.31 -2.36 9.33
CA GLY A 145 4.57 -1.84 10.49
C GLY A 145 4.97 -0.41 10.88
N ALA A 146 6.24 -0.04 10.71
CA ALA A 146 6.81 1.24 11.12
C ALA A 146 6.80 2.33 10.04
N MET A 147 6.57 1.98 8.76
CA MET A 147 6.59 2.95 7.65
C MET A 147 5.56 4.09 7.81
N HIS A 148 5.80 5.23 7.15
CA HIS A 148 4.75 6.25 7.03
C HIS A 148 3.61 5.73 6.13
N ALA A 149 2.36 6.07 6.43
CA ALA A 149 1.18 5.55 5.72
C ALA A 149 1.22 5.77 4.20
N SER A 150 1.70 6.95 3.78
CA SER A 150 1.85 7.34 2.38
C SER A 150 3.14 6.89 1.69
N GLU A 151 4.07 6.23 2.39
CA GLU A 151 5.32 5.75 1.80
C GLU A 151 5.03 4.62 0.80
N TRP A 152 5.73 4.64 -0.34
CA TRP A 152 5.62 3.61 -1.34
C TRP A 152 6.58 2.46 -1.02
N VAL A 153 6.00 1.28 -0.86
CA VAL A 153 6.72 0.09 -0.41
C VAL A 153 6.40 -1.10 -1.32
N THR A 154 7.35 -2.00 -1.42
CA THR A 154 7.17 -3.36 -1.94
C THR A 154 7.32 -4.34 -0.79
N PHE A 155 6.35 -5.23 -0.64
CA PHE A 155 6.33 -6.25 0.40
C PHE A 155 6.06 -7.61 -0.24
N SER A 156 6.84 -8.62 0.15
CA SER A 156 6.62 -10.01 -0.26
C SER A 156 5.87 -10.76 0.84
N ALA A 157 4.66 -11.21 0.53
CA ALA A 157 3.86 -12.06 1.39
C ALA A 157 4.04 -13.52 0.97
N SER A 158 4.29 -14.40 1.94
CA SER A 158 4.28 -15.85 1.74
C SER A 158 3.05 -16.45 2.40
N PHE A 159 2.48 -17.47 1.77
CA PHE A 159 1.27 -18.14 2.25
C PHE A 159 1.53 -19.64 2.46
N VAL A 160 0.94 -20.21 3.51
CA VAL A 160 1.05 -21.64 3.84
C VAL A 160 -0.16 -22.43 3.32
N HIS A 161 -1.35 -21.84 3.44
CA HIS A 161 -2.64 -22.47 3.16
C HIS A 161 -3.41 -21.79 2.02
N LEU A 162 -3.13 -20.51 1.75
CA LEU A 162 -3.82 -19.73 0.74
C LEU A 162 -3.24 -19.97 -0.66
N SER A 163 -4.10 -20.41 -1.59
CA SER A 163 -3.68 -20.54 -3.00
C SER A 163 -3.45 -19.18 -3.67
N PRO A 164 -2.52 -19.08 -4.64
CA PRO A 164 -2.24 -17.83 -5.36
C PRO A 164 -3.46 -17.25 -6.07
N ARG A 165 -4.34 -18.11 -6.59
CA ARG A 165 -5.61 -17.71 -7.23
C ARG A 165 -6.58 -17.09 -6.23
N ALA A 166 -6.70 -17.65 -5.03
CA ALA A 166 -7.55 -17.12 -3.97
C ALA A 166 -7.02 -15.77 -3.45
N ALA A 167 -5.71 -15.65 -3.25
CA ALA A 167 -5.06 -14.39 -2.92
C ALA A 167 -5.32 -13.32 -4.00
N SER A 168 -5.09 -13.67 -5.27
CA SER A 168 -5.33 -12.78 -6.41
C SER A 168 -6.79 -12.31 -6.49
N ASN A 169 -7.76 -13.20 -6.26
CA ASN A 169 -9.19 -12.86 -6.28
C ASN A 169 -9.56 -11.91 -5.14
N ALA A 170 -9.13 -12.19 -3.91
CA ALA A 170 -9.39 -11.33 -2.76
C ALA A 170 -8.78 -9.94 -2.91
N LEU A 171 -7.58 -9.90 -3.52
CA LEU A 171 -6.85 -8.68 -3.74
C LEU A 171 -7.28 -7.88 -4.99
N SER A 172 -8.17 -8.43 -5.82
CA SER A 172 -8.68 -7.74 -7.02
C SER A 172 -9.29 -6.37 -6.68
N LEU A 173 -9.91 -6.24 -5.50
CA LEU A 173 -10.53 -5.02 -5.00
C LEU A 173 -9.53 -3.92 -4.60
N TYR A 174 -8.25 -4.29 -4.49
CA TYR A 174 -7.19 -3.36 -4.13
C TYR A 174 -6.31 -2.99 -5.34
N ARG A 175 -6.46 -3.65 -6.50
CA ARG A 175 -5.69 -3.30 -7.70
C ARG A 175 -6.13 -1.93 -8.25
N GLY A 176 -5.16 -1.13 -8.67
CA GLY A 176 -5.39 0.19 -9.26
C GLY A 176 -4.10 0.99 -9.37
N ALA A 177 -4.20 2.28 -9.71
CA ALA A 177 -3.03 3.16 -9.88
C ALA A 177 -2.09 3.18 -8.65
N ASP A 178 -2.64 2.99 -7.45
CA ASP A 178 -1.86 3.10 -6.21
C ASP A 178 -1.46 1.75 -5.58
N MET A 179 -1.75 0.62 -6.26
CA MET A 179 -1.29 -0.69 -5.79
C MET A 179 -1.24 -1.73 -6.91
N THR A 180 -0.07 -2.34 -7.06
CA THR A 180 0.19 -3.48 -7.95
C THR A 180 0.40 -4.75 -7.13
N ILE A 181 -0.06 -5.87 -7.67
CA ILE A 181 -0.08 -7.16 -6.97
C ILE A 181 0.28 -8.23 -7.98
N VAL A 182 1.35 -8.96 -7.69
CA VAL A 182 1.83 -10.06 -8.52
C VAL A 182 1.86 -11.32 -7.66
N GLY A 183 0.92 -12.24 -7.93
CA GLY A 183 0.88 -13.55 -7.26
C GLY A 183 1.90 -14.52 -7.87
N HIS A 184 2.46 -15.40 -7.04
CA HIS A 184 3.31 -16.52 -7.45
C HIS A 184 2.95 -17.77 -6.62
N GLU A 185 3.53 -18.93 -6.94
CA GLU A 185 3.10 -20.25 -6.40
C GLU A 185 2.98 -20.33 -4.88
N SER A 186 3.85 -19.62 -4.16
CA SER A 186 3.95 -19.63 -2.70
C SER A 186 3.57 -18.30 -2.03
N GLY A 187 3.04 -17.33 -2.76
CA GLY A 187 2.91 -15.98 -2.22
C GLY A 187 2.40 -14.90 -3.17
N ALA A 188 2.62 -13.65 -2.77
CA ALA A 188 2.36 -12.49 -3.59
C ALA A 188 3.32 -11.35 -3.25
N VAL A 189 3.74 -10.62 -4.28
CA VAL A 189 4.43 -9.34 -4.14
C VAL A 189 3.40 -8.22 -4.24
N LEU A 190 3.34 -7.36 -3.23
CA LEU A 190 2.47 -6.20 -3.16
C LEU A 190 3.32 -4.93 -3.22
N THR A 191 3.07 -4.07 -4.19
CA THR A 191 3.73 -2.76 -4.28
C THR A 191 2.68 -1.66 -4.27
N GLY A 192 2.81 -0.68 -3.37
CA GLY A 192 1.86 0.42 -3.22
C GLY A 192 2.14 1.25 -1.98
N ARG A 193 1.18 2.11 -1.60
CA ARG A 193 1.27 2.84 -0.33
C ARG A 193 1.25 1.90 0.88
N ALA A 194 2.08 2.17 1.89
CA ALA A 194 2.27 1.31 3.05
C ALA A 194 0.95 1.00 3.78
N GLU A 195 0.05 1.98 3.94
CA GLU A 195 -1.27 1.75 4.52
C GLU A 195 -2.11 0.72 3.76
N ARG A 196 -2.07 0.75 2.42
CA ARG A 196 -2.82 -0.15 1.56
C ARG A 196 -2.21 -1.54 1.57
N VAL A 197 -0.88 -1.61 1.55
CA VAL A 197 -0.14 -2.88 1.66
C VAL A 197 -0.40 -3.54 3.02
N ARG A 198 -0.42 -2.79 4.13
CA ARG A 198 -0.80 -3.32 5.46
C ARG A 198 -2.22 -3.86 5.49
N THR A 199 -3.15 -3.12 4.88
CA THR A 199 -4.56 -3.49 4.79
C THR A 199 -4.73 -4.81 4.00
N ALA A 200 -4.09 -4.89 2.84
CA ALA A 200 -4.07 -6.09 2.00
C ALA A 200 -3.41 -7.29 2.72
N MET A 201 -2.29 -7.06 3.43
CA MET A 201 -1.61 -8.11 4.19
C MET A 201 -2.48 -8.65 5.33
N ARG A 202 -3.19 -7.78 6.06
CA ARG A 202 -4.10 -8.22 7.13
C ARG A 202 -5.17 -9.16 6.58
N LEU A 203 -5.78 -8.81 5.45
CA LEU A 203 -6.74 -9.67 4.75
C LEU A 203 -6.12 -11.01 4.35
N LEU A 204 -4.95 -10.98 3.72
CA LEU A 204 -4.25 -12.20 3.30
C LEU A 204 -3.93 -13.12 4.48
N ARG A 205 -3.52 -12.58 5.64
CA ARG A 205 -3.29 -13.36 6.86
C ARG A 205 -4.55 -13.96 7.45
N GLU A 206 -5.64 -13.22 7.42
CA GLU A 206 -6.93 -13.75 7.85
C GLU A 206 -7.37 -14.93 6.98
N MET A 207 -7.05 -14.85 5.69
CA MET A 207 -7.35 -15.89 4.70
C MET A 207 -6.36 -17.06 4.70
N ASP A 208 -5.10 -16.84 5.08
CA ASP A 208 -4.03 -17.86 5.16
C ASP A 208 -4.13 -18.72 6.43
N LYS A 209 -5.36 -19.00 6.86
CA LYS A 209 -5.66 -19.98 7.89
C LYS A 209 -5.89 -21.32 7.22
N PRO A 210 -5.59 -22.45 7.88
CA PRO A 210 -6.01 -23.75 7.36
C PRO A 210 -7.52 -23.66 7.10
N ALA A 211 -7.91 -23.95 5.86
CA ALA A 211 -9.31 -24.00 5.45
C ALA A 211 -9.76 -25.46 5.38
N ALA A 212 -11.06 -25.70 5.57
CA ALA A 212 -11.63 -27.00 5.30
C ALA A 212 -11.37 -27.32 3.83
N ALA A 213 -10.95 -28.56 3.53
CA ALA A 213 -10.67 -28.97 2.16
C ALA A 213 -11.85 -28.58 1.24
N SER A 214 -11.53 -28.06 0.05
CA SER A 214 -12.50 -27.68 -1.01
C SER A 214 -13.19 -26.30 -0.90
N GLN A 215 -12.74 -25.38 -0.05
CA GLN A 215 -13.24 -24.00 -0.07
C GLN A 215 -12.67 -23.17 -1.24
N MET A 216 -13.55 -22.42 -1.92
CA MET A 216 -13.23 -21.44 -2.96
C MET A 216 -13.44 -20.01 -2.44
N VAL A 217 -12.69 -19.04 -2.97
CA VAL A 217 -12.82 -17.62 -2.61
C VAL A 217 -13.51 -16.82 -3.72
N ARG A 218 -14.54 -16.05 -3.37
CA ARG A 218 -15.27 -15.12 -4.26
C ARG A 218 -15.52 -13.78 -3.58
N ALA A 219 -15.67 -12.72 -4.39
CA ALA A 219 -16.10 -11.40 -3.93
C ALA A 219 -17.56 -11.17 -4.35
N TYR A 220 -18.34 -10.55 -3.47
CA TYR A 220 -19.75 -10.22 -3.65
C TYR A 220 -19.98 -8.72 -3.47
N ASP A 221 -20.71 -8.10 -4.39
CA ASP A 221 -21.26 -6.76 -4.21
C ASP A 221 -22.42 -6.82 -3.20
N LEU A 222 -22.41 -5.92 -2.21
CA LEU A 222 -23.50 -5.80 -1.25
C LEU A 222 -24.58 -4.86 -1.80
N PRO A 223 -25.88 -5.14 -1.52
CA PRO A 223 -26.96 -4.22 -1.87
C PRO A 223 -26.76 -2.82 -1.27
N GLU A 224 -27.37 -1.82 -1.90
CA GLU A 224 -27.31 -0.43 -1.42
C GLU A 224 -27.87 -0.33 0.01
N GLY A 225 -27.17 0.41 0.89
CA GLY A 225 -27.54 0.56 2.29
C GLY A 225 -27.13 -0.60 3.23
N VAL A 226 -26.75 -1.77 2.68
CA VAL A 226 -26.29 -2.92 3.48
C VAL A 226 -24.82 -2.73 3.87
N LYS A 227 -24.54 -2.70 5.18
CA LYS A 227 -23.16 -2.64 5.69
C LYS A 227 -22.51 -4.02 5.68
N ALA A 228 -21.21 -4.07 5.37
CA ALA A 228 -20.43 -5.32 5.38
C ALA A 228 -20.51 -6.08 6.72
N GLU A 229 -20.52 -5.38 7.85
CA GLU A 229 -20.64 -6.02 9.16
C GLU A 229 -21.99 -6.73 9.34
N SER A 230 -23.09 -6.12 8.88
CA SER A 230 -24.43 -6.73 8.91
C SER A 230 -24.51 -7.95 8.01
N ALA A 231 -23.90 -7.89 6.82
CA ALA A 231 -23.83 -9.02 5.91
C ALA A 231 -22.99 -10.18 6.49
N ARG A 232 -21.87 -9.86 7.16
CA ARG A 232 -21.05 -10.84 7.89
C ARG A 232 -21.83 -11.50 9.03
N ALA A 233 -22.56 -10.71 9.82
CA ALA A 233 -23.38 -11.23 10.90
C ALA A 233 -24.46 -12.19 10.38
N LEU A 234 -25.11 -11.84 9.26
CA LEU A 234 -26.08 -12.72 8.60
C LEU A 234 -25.43 -14.04 8.16
N LEU A 235 -24.32 -13.98 7.42
CA LEU A 235 -23.64 -15.20 6.97
C LEU A 235 -23.14 -16.05 8.15
N GLY A 236 -22.64 -15.42 9.21
CA GLY A 236 -22.24 -16.12 10.44
C GLY A 236 -23.42 -16.84 11.13
N SER A 237 -24.63 -16.28 11.04
CA SER A 237 -25.85 -16.92 11.55
C SER A 237 -26.38 -18.06 10.67
N LEU A 238 -26.24 -17.94 9.34
CA LEU A 238 -26.72 -18.93 8.38
C LEU A 238 -25.79 -20.13 8.23
N PHE A 239 -24.50 -19.94 8.51
CA PHE A 239 -23.46 -20.95 8.42
C PHE A 239 -22.67 -21.04 9.73
N PRO A 240 -23.30 -21.44 10.85
CA PRO A 240 -22.60 -21.61 12.12
C PRO A 240 -21.48 -22.66 11.95
N GLY A 241 -20.34 -22.43 12.61
CA GLY A 241 -19.29 -23.45 12.73
C GLY A 241 -19.62 -24.39 13.88
N ASP A 242 -19.76 -25.69 13.60
CA ASP A 242 -20.05 -26.67 14.64
C ASP A 242 -18.76 -27.11 15.37
N VAL A 243 -18.69 -26.89 16.68
CA VAL A 243 -17.76 -27.65 17.52
C VAL A 243 -18.49 -28.92 17.93
N THR A 244 -18.18 -30.04 17.28
CA THR A 244 -18.64 -31.35 17.75
C THR A 244 -17.67 -31.82 18.83
N GLU A 245 -18.10 -31.74 20.08
CA GLU A 245 -17.43 -32.41 21.20
C GLU A 245 -18.02 -33.82 21.31
N VAL A 246 -17.28 -34.82 20.83
CA VAL A 246 -17.70 -36.21 20.98
C VAL A 246 -17.07 -36.76 22.25
N GLN A 247 -17.87 -36.85 23.31
CA GLN A 247 -17.49 -37.63 24.50
C GLN A 247 -17.72 -39.11 24.22
N ASN A 248 -16.63 -39.88 24.13
CA ASN A 248 -16.74 -41.32 24.12
C ASN A 248 -16.91 -41.82 25.56
N ILE A 249 -18.14 -42.25 25.90
CA ILE A 249 -18.55 -42.67 27.25
C ILE A 249 -17.80 -43.95 27.69
N GLU A 250 -17.32 -44.75 26.74
CA GLU A 250 -16.60 -46.00 27.03
C GLU A 250 -15.10 -45.79 27.28
N THR A 251 -14.47 -44.79 26.67
CA THR A 251 -13.01 -44.57 26.77
C THR A 251 -12.60 -43.36 27.61
N ARG A 252 -13.54 -42.52 28.07
CA ARG A 252 -13.27 -41.24 28.78
C ARG A 252 -12.29 -40.32 28.02
N VAL A 253 -12.20 -40.45 26.71
CA VAL A 253 -11.42 -39.55 25.85
C VAL A 253 -12.38 -38.52 25.26
N THR A 254 -12.16 -37.25 25.59
CA THR A 254 -12.82 -36.14 24.90
C THR A 254 -12.06 -35.86 23.61
N VAL A 255 -12.68 -36.14 22.47
CA VAL A 255 -12.15 -35.73 21.16
C VAL A 255 -12.81 -34.41 20.79
N THR A 256 -12.09 -33.31 20.97
CA THR A 256 -12.53 -32.00 20.48
C THR A 256 -12.12 -31.85 19.02
N THR A 257 -13.02 -32.17 18.09
CA THR A 257 -12.86 -31.75 16.69
C THR A 257 -13.36 -30.32 16.54
N ARG A 258 -12.44 -29.34 16.42
CA ARG A 258 -12.81 -28.01 15.91
C ARG A 258 -13.15 -28.17 14.43
N GLN A 259 -14.43 -28.24 14.06
CA GLN A 259 -14.78 -28.04 12.65
C GLN A 259 -14.60 -26.57 12.35
N GLN A 260 -13.90 -26.29 11.26
CA GLN A 260 -13.76 -24.93 10.76
C GLN A 260 -15.10 -24.47 10.16
N PRO A 261 -15.45 -23.19 10.25
CA PRO A 261 -16.73 -22.69 9.75
C PRO A 261 -16.90 -23.00 8.26
N ARG A 262 -18.08 -23.50 7.90
CA ARG A 262 -18.43 -23.94 6.53
C ARG A 262 -18.32 -22.80 5.52
N VAL A 263 -18.63 -21.58 5.98
CA VAL A 263 -18.47 -20.31 5.27
C VAL A 263 -17.67 -19.36 6.14
N THR A 264 -16.61 -18.77 5.58
CA THR A 264 -15.86 -17.69 6.22
C THR A 264 -15.98 -16.43 5.38
N SER A 265 -16.45 -15.34 5.99
CA SER A 265 -16.60 -14.04 5.33
C SER A 265 -15.66 -12.99 5.91
N TYR A 266 -15.01 -12.25 5.02
CA TYR A 266 -14.10 -11.15 5.30
C TYR A 266 -14.72 -9.87 4.75
N GLY A 267 -14.81 -8.82 5.56
CA GLY A 267 -15.21 -7.50 5.09
C GLY A 267 -14.21 -6.98 4.06
N SER A 268 -14.67 -6.48 2.91
CA SER A 268 -13.78 -5.65 2.08
C SER A 268 -13.53 -4.35 2.84
N LEU A 269 -12.26 -3.94 2.94
CA LEU A 269 -11.88 -2.63 3.48
C LEU A 269 -11.92 -1.54 2.40
N THR A 270 -12.26 -1.89 1.16
CA THR A 270 -12.47 -0.99 0.02
C THR A 270 -13.80 -1.30 -0.68
N GLY A 271 -14.74 -0.35 -0.66
CA GLY A 271 -16.07 -0.48 -1.29
C GLY A 271 -17.09 -1.33 -0.51
N ASN A 272 -18.36 -1.30 -0.93
CA ASN A 272 -19.45 -2.05 -0.30
C ASN A 272 -19.48 -3.52 -0.78
N ARG A 273 -18.42 -4.27 -0.47
CA ARG A 273 -18.21 -5.65 -0.94
C ARG A 273 -17.85 -6.60 0.18
N LEU A 274 -18.09 -7.88 -0.03
CA LEU A 274 -17.75 -8.95 0.90
C LEU A 274 -16.93 -10.04 0.20
N ILE A 275 -15.83 -10.47 0.82
CA ILE A 275 -15.03 -11.60 0.34
C ILE A 275 -15.46 -12.83 1.13
N VAL A 276 -15.79 -13.91 0.44
CA VAL A 276 -16.31 -15.13 1.07
C VAL A 276 -15.48 -16.33 0.62
N ALA A 277 -15.03 -17.13 1.58
CA ALA A 277 -14.42 -18.45 1.40
C ALA A 277 -15.45 -19.52 1.79
N ALA A 278 -15.86 -20.35 0.84
CA ALA A 278 -16.93 -21.33 1.01
C ALA A 278 -16.84 -22.43 -0.05
N SER A 279 -17.53 -23.57 0.15
CA SER A 279 -17.65 -24.59 -0.90
C SER A 279 -18.41 -24.05 -2.13
N PRO A 280 -18.28 -24.64 -3.33
CA PRO A 280 -19.03 -24.22 -4.51
C PRO A 280 -20.56 -24.19 -4.30
N GLN A 281 -21.08 -25.13 -3.51
CA GLN A 281 -22.52 -25.21 -3.19
C GLN A 281 -22.95 -24.10 -2.24
N ASP A 282 -22.13 -23.82 -1.23
CA ASP A 282 -22.39 -22.76 -0.26
C ASP A 282 -22.32 -21.36 -0.89
N HIS A 283 -21.50 -21.16 -1.92
CA HIS A 283 -21.47 -19.90 -2.68
C HIS A 283 -22.81 -19.52 -3.33
N THR A 284 -23.62 -20.52 -3.71
CA THR A 284 -24.97 -20.28 -4.24
C THR A 284 -25.90 -19.78 -3.14
N LEU A 285 -25.82 -20.38 -1.95
CA LEU A 285 -26.61 -19.99 -0.78
C LEU A 285 -26.19 -18.61 -0.26
N VAL A 286 -24.89 -18.32 -0.24
CA VAL A 286 -24.33 -17.00 0.08
C VAL A 286 -24.87 -15.94 -0.88
N ALA A 287 -24.87 -16.20 -2.20
CA ALA A 287 -25.38 -15.25 -3.18
C ALA A 287 -26.86 -14.90 -2.95
N GLN A 288 -27.68 -15.92 -2.65
CA GLN A 288 -29.10 -15.76 -2.35
C GLN A 288 -29.33 -14.98 -1.05
N ALA A 289 -28.58 -15.31 0.00
CA ALA A 289 -28.68 -14.64 1.29
C ALA A 289 -28.28 -13.16 1.21
N LEU A 290 -27.24 -12.82 0.44
CA LEU A 290 -26.85 -11.42 0.26
C LEU A 290 -27.85 -10.64 -0.59
N ALA A 291 -28.45 -11.27 -1.62
CA ALA A 291 -29.46 -10.63 -2.46
C ALA A 291 -30.78 -10.34 -1.75
N SER A 292 -31.08 -11.03 -0.64
CA SER A 292 -32.31 -10.83 0.13
C SER A 292 -32.24 -9.70 1.16
N MET A 293 -31.06 -9.11 1.41
CA MET A 293 -30.84 -8.06 2.41
C MET A 293 -31.35 -6.66 2.01
N LYS A 294 -32.33 -6.56 1.11
CA LYS A 294 -32.86 -5.27 0.61
C LYS A 294 -33.37 -4.35 1.71
#